data_AF-A0A533WJL9-F1
#
_entry.id   AF-A0A533WJL9-F1
#
_cell.length_a   1.000
_cell.length_b   1.000
_cell.length_c   1.000
_cell.angle_alpha   90.00
_cell.angle_beta   90.00
_cell.angle_gamma   90.00
#
_symmetry.space_group_name_H-M   'P 1'
#
loop_
_entity.id
_entity.type
_entity.pdbx_description
1 polymer ?
#
loop_
_entity_poly.entity_id
_entity_poly.type
_entity_poly.pdbx_seq_one_letter_code
_entity_poly.pdbx_strand_id
1 'polypeptide(L)'
;MNSSDRGIIRSKVWLIGIIVAVIGGSIGIASWYALSTTNVTNPPNERNPGALVSVQMKSQVGVLLDEIPHSERDRAAVALISKPDDFWTERAKDQIRLMIYRLVYRDYFYNETEGKSALPLPPEEVWNIQFEKKPFRGTVDSHDLVLQNFSFTSTLLTGIESPAKAEPNLDAIGGKWAEPFILPVDPVLVFQRTGFACIDEDQFPPHSLDPEEVDNFYDQEMEKSSPEHYSEVPDMSCIEALDSKIGKIETNLVFERLPWNSDLADKVRVGQITNPTGPDLVTEESVFKGNQVVYRYITPDSCAIREGSVGEPGWRRLLQFNVGDRNYGAKTLEIGDIDYFIEGNGTELSRQGIYEYSICHHHYHFKHYGSFTFGDEPTNHKMGFCLQSTNRLSNNEFSPLQNRFSGCSIQGIEVGWIDEYEIGLESQWVDVTGVDTSKSPVTAQLSFHSNPDNFLCEGMPVLDAKVHARIM
;
A
#
# COMPACT_ATOMS: atom_id res chain seq x y z
N MET A 1 -1.00 -31.09 -6.61
CA MET A 1 -0.55 -31.02 -8.02
C MET A 1 0.53 -29.96 -8.03
N ASN A 2 1.76 -30.32 -8.41
CA ASN A 2 2.96 -29.51 -8.20
C ASN A 2 2.85 -28.14 -8.89
N SER A 3 2.89 -27.06 -8.09
CA SER A 3 3.31 -25.73 -8.51
C SER A 3 4.70 -25.52 -7.94
N SER A 4 5.70 -26.03 -8.65
CA SER A 4 7.12 -25.77 -8.41
C SER A 4 7.75 -25.57 -9.78
N ASP A 5 7.47 -24.41 -10.38
CA ASP A 5 8.19 -23.85 -11.52
C ASP A 5 7.45 -22.58 -11.95
N ARG A 6 7.98 -21.39 -11.61
CA ARG A 6 8.04 -20.19 -12.48
C ARG A 6 8.53 -18.93 -11.76
N GLY A 7 9.61 -19.04 -10.98
CA GLY A 7 10.58 -17.94 -10.91
C GLY A 7 11.40 -17.93 -12.20
N ILE A 8 10.89 -17.36 -13.30
CA ILE A 8 11.71 -17.15 -14.51
C ILE A 8 12.52 -15.86 -14.32
N ILE A 9 13.63 -16.06 -13.62
CA ILE A 9 14.82 -15.22 -13.70
C ILE A 9 15.27 -15.18 -15.16
N ARG A 10 15.24 -13.99 -15.76
CA ARG A 10 15.96 -13.73 -17.02
C ARG A 10 17.46 -13.96 -16.80
N SER A 11 18.01 -14.91 -17.55
CA SER A 11 19.39 -15.37 -17.47
C SER A 11 20.43 -14.23 -17.55
N LYS A 12 21.26 -14.08 -16.51
CA LYS A 12 22.51 -13.28 -16.52
C LYS A 12 23.73 -14.21 -16.54
N VAL A 13 24.69 -13.91 -17.42
CA VAL A 13 26.03 -14.51 -17.48
C VAL A 13 26.99 -13.66 -16.65
N TRP A 14 27.75 -14.31 -15.77
CA TRP A 14 28.73 -13.73 -14.84
C TRP A 14 30.06 -13.32 -15.50
N LEU A 15 30.66 -12.24 -15.00
CA LEU A 15 32.13 -12.04 -15.02
C LEU A 15 32.60 -11.19 -13.82
N ILE A 16 33.68 -11.69 -13.22
CA ILE A 16 34.29 -11.37 -11.91
C ILE A 16 35.19 -10.14 -11.97
N GLY A 17 35.29 -9.35 -10.87
CA GLY A 17 36.33 -8.32 -10.73
C GLY A 17 36.43 -7.55 -9.40
N ILE A 18 37.05 -8.18 -8.39
CA ILE A 18 38.01 -7.66 -7.38
C ILE A 18 37.72 -6.33 -6.61
N ILE A 19 37.63 -6.48 -5.28
CA ILE A 19 37.64 -5.43 -4.24
C ILE A 19 39.09 -5.04 -3.87
N VAL A 20 39.34 -3.74 -3.64
CA VAL A 20 40.48 -3.22 -2.87
C VAL A 20 39.98 -2.37 -1.71
N ALA A 21 40.43 -2.70 -0.51
CA ALA A 21 40.14 -2.01 0.75
C ALA A 21 41.08 -0.82 0.98
N VAL A 22 40.59 0.22 1.66
CA VAL A 22 41.44 1.22 2.34
C VAL A 22 40.89 1.51 3.74
N ILE A 23 41.79 1.40 4.71
CA ILE A 23 41.64 1.62 6.15
C ILE A 23 41.97 3.08 6.48
N GLY A 24 41.23 3.70 7.39
CA GLY A 24 41.62 4.95 8.06
C GLY A 24 40.77 5.20 9.31
N GLY A 25 41.39 5.26 10.49
CA GLY A 25 40.72 5.26 11.79
C GLY A 25 40.71 6.59 12.55
N SER A 26 39.89 6.58 13.62
CA SER A 26 39.97 7.25 14.94
C SER A 26 40.12 8.78 14.98
N ILE A 27 39.42 9.58 15.79
CA ILE A 27 39.36 9.64 17.27
C ILE A 27 38.17 10.58 17.65
N GLY A 28 37.44 10.29 18.74
CA GLY A 28 36.29 11.08 19.20
C GLY A 28 36.60 12.18 20.23
N ILE A 29 35.56 12.92 20.65
CA ILE A 29 35.42 13.53 21.99
C ILE A 29 33.91 13.57 22.33
N ALA A 30 33.57 13.20 23.57
CA ALA A 30 32.24 13.23 24.16
C ALA A 30 31.86 14.64 24.67
N SER A 31 30.56 14.95 24.70
CA SER A 31 29.99 15.99 25.56
C SER A 31 28.54 15.66 25.92
N TRP A 32 28.20 15.99 27.17
CA TRP A 32 27.02 15.54 27.91
C TRP A 32 25.77 16.38 27.64
N TYR A 33 24.63 15.75 27.93
CA TYR A 33 23.23 16.16 27.76
C TYR A 33 22.84 17.57 28.26
N ALA A 34 21.96 18.22 27.49
CA ALA A 34 20.88 19.06 28.00
C ALA A 34 19.60 18.73 27.23
N LEU A 35 18.55 18.30 27.94
CA LEU A 35 17.23 18.01 27.42
C LEU A 35 16.52 19.31 26.99
N SER A 36 16.21 19.43 25.70
CA SER A 36 15.17 20.33 25.21
C SER A 36 14.36 19.61 24.13
N THR A 37 13.05 19.55 24.30
CA THR A 37 12.09 19.14 23.28
C THR A 37 12.13 20.14 22.13
N THR A 38 12.89 19.84 21.09
CA THR A 38 12.97 20.65 19.86
C THR A 38 12.30 19.91 18.72
N ASN A 39 11.32 20.54 18.08
CA ASN A 39 10.97 20.26 16.70
C ASN A 39 12.27 20.20 15.90
N VAL A 40 12.61 19.05 15.33
CA VAL A 40 13.82 18.89 14.53
C VAL A 40 13.64 19.65 13.23
N THR A 41 13.97 20.94 13.26
CA THR A 41 14.35 21.71 12.08
C THR A 41 15.71 21.20 11.61
N ASN A 42 15.76 20.75 10.36
CA ASN A 42 16.88 20.16 9.62
C ASN A 42 18.31 20.58 10.06
N PRO A 43 19.30 19.65 10.10
CA PRO A 43 20.69 20.03 10.28
C PRO A 43 21.15 20.96 9.13
N PRO A 44 21.92 22.03 9.44
CA PRO A 44 22.30 23.03 8.46
C PRO A 44 23.54 22.58 7.68
N ASN A 45 23.40 22.26 6.37
CA ASN A 45 24.43 22.54 5.35
C ASN A 45 24.13 22.19 3.87
N GLU A 46 22.89 22.12 3.39
CA GLU A 46 22.66 22.07 1.93
C GLU A 46 21.60 23.08 1.47
N ARG A 47 21.85 23.66 0.29
CA ARG A 47 21.03 24.71 -0.34
C ARG A 47 19.58 24.26 -0.57
N ASN A 48 19.33 22.94 -0.59
CA ASN A 48 18.03 22.29 -0.73
C ASN A 48 17.95 21.11 0.26
N PRO A 49 17.06 21.10 1.27
CA PRO A 49 16.94 19.99 2.22
C PRO A 49 16.27 18.73 1.63
N GLY A 50 15.72 18.82 0.42
CA GLY A 50 15.05 17.70 -0.23
C GLY A 50 14.77 17.95 -1.72
N ALA A 51 13.69 17.34 -2.17
CA ALA A 51 13.32 17.18 -3.56
C ALA A 51 11.83 17.46 -3.78
N LEU A 52 11.49 18.16 -4.86
CA LEU A 52 10.11 18.37 -5.28
C LEU A 52 9.87 17.72 -6.64
N VAL A 53 8.78 16.97 -6.77
CA VAL A 53 8.34 16.38 -8.03
C VAL A 53 6.87 16.75 -8.25
N SER A 54 6.58 17.48 -9.32
CA SER A 54 5.20 17.76 -9.72
C SER A 54 4.55 16.48 -10.22
N VAL A 55 3.30 16.24 -9.83
CA VAL A 55 2.50 15.11 -10.31
C VAL A 55 1.25 15.67 -10.97
N GLN A 56 1.01 15.33 -12.22
CA GLN A 56 -0.09 15.89 -13.01
C GLN A 56 -0.75 14.85 -13.89
N MET A 57 -2.07 14.89 -14.00
CA MET A 57 -2.84 14.04 -14.89
C MET A 57 -4.05 14.80 -15.42
N LYS A 58 -4.45 14.50 -16.66
CA LYS A 58 -5.78 14.84 -17.17
C LYS A 58 -6.53 13.55 -17.45
N SER A 59 -7.73 13.43 -16.93
CA SER A 59 -8.55 12.23 -17.14
C SER A 59 -10.03 12.59 -17.19
N GLN A 60 -10.86 11.57 -17.38
CA GLN A 60 -12.30 11.64 -17.40
C GLN A 60 -12.85 10.54 -16.51
N VAL A 61 -13.72 10.92 -15.58
CA VAL A 61 -14.54 9.98 -14.81
C VAL A 61 -15.98 10.04 -15.30
N GLY A 62 -16.75 9.01 -14.99
CA GLY A 62 -18.15 8.95 -15.34
C GLY A 62 -18.99 8.09 -14.42
N VAL A 63 -20.28 8.03 -14.76
CA VAL A 63 -21.25 7.10 -14.20
C VAL A 63 -21.87 6.34 -15.36
N LEU A 64 -21.74 5.02 -15.33
CA LEU A 64 -22.28 4.13 -16.35
C LEU A 64 -23.81 4.13 -16.29
N LEU A 65 -24.46 4.37 -17.43
CA LEU A 65 -25.93 4.33 -17.54
C LEU A 65 -26.45 2.99 -18.07
N ASP A 66 -25.56 2.08 -18.47
CA ASP A 66 -25.97 0.86 -19.14
C ASP A 66 -26.81 -0.08 -18.27
N GLU A 67 -26.56 -0.05 -16.97
CA GLU A 67 -27.28 -0.79 -15.94
C GLU A 67 -28.64 -0.18 -15.59
N ILE A 68 -28.92 1.03 -16.09
CA ILE A 68 -30.20 1.72 -15.91
C ILE A 68 -31.13 1.37 -17.09
N PRO A 69 -32.40 1.01 -16.83
CA PRO A 69 -33.36 0.74 -17.90
C PRO A 69 -33.39 1.86 -18.94
N HIS A 70 -33.37 1.51 -20.23
CA HIS A 70 -33.24 2.48 -21.33
C HIS A 70 -34.26 3.63 -21.25
N SER A 71 -35.50 3.35 -20.81
CA SER A 71 -36.55 4.35 -20.63
C SER A 71 -36.28 5.40 -19.55
N GLU A 72 -35.32 5.14 -18.66
CA GLU A 72 -35.00 5.98 -17.50
C GLU A 72 -33.63 6.66 -17.60
N ARG A 73 -32.81 6.31 -18.60
CA ARG A 73 -31.45 6.85 -18.77
C ARG A 73 -31.44 8.36 -18.96
N ASP A 74 -32.41 8.94 -19.67
CA ASP A 74 -32.51 10.40 -19.84
C ASP A 74 -32.72 11.10 -18.49
N ARG A 75 -33.61 10.57 -17.65
CA ARG A 75 -33.88 11.10 -16.31
C ARG A 75 -32.67 10.93 -15.39
N ALA A 76 -32.03 9.77 -15.42
CA ALA A 76 -30.82 9.49 -14.67
C ALA A 76 -29.69 10.44 -15.07
N ALA A 77 -29.48 10.65 -16.37
CA ALA A 77 -28.46 11.54 -16.88
C ALA A 77 -28.66 12.98 -16.40
N VAL A 78 -29.90 13.50 -16.46
CA VAL A 78 -30.21 14.84 -15.93
C VAL A 78 -29.90 14.94 -14.43
N ALA A 79 -30.26 13.92 -13.65
CA ALA A 79 -29.97 13.89 -12.22
C ALA A 79 -28.46 13.84 -11.93
N LEU A 80 -27.71 13.04 -12.68
CA LEU A 80 -26.25 12.91 -12.54
C LEU A 80 -25.51 14.18 -12.94
N ILE A 81 -25.93 14.85 -14.03
CA ILE A 81 -25.36 16.14 -14.45
C ILE A 81 -25.58 17.23 -13.40
N SER A 82 -26.65 17.12 -12.59
CA SER A 82 -26.94 18.05 -11.51
C SER A 82 -26.22 17.77 -10.19
N LYS A 83 -25.42 16.69 -10.11
CA LYS A 83 -24.65 16.36 -8.91
C LYS A 83 -23.61 17.47 -8.62
N PRO A 84 -23.35 17.78 -7.34
CA PRO A 84 -22.37 18.79 -6.96
C PRO A 84 -20.95 18.33 -7.27
N ASP A 85 -20.00 19.27 -7.30
CA ASP A 85 -18.59 18.99 -7.59
C ASP A 85 -17.99 17.95 -6.64
N ASP A 86 -18.36 17.93 -5.34
CA ASP A 86 -17.87 16.93 -4.37
C ASP A 86 -18.17 15.48 -4.80
N PHE A 87 -19.31 15.24 -5.45
CA PHE A 87 -19.64 13.90 -5.98
C PHE A 87 -18.66 13.47 -7.08
N TRP A 88 -18.25 14.41 -7.93
CA TRP A 88 -17.30 14.14 -9.00
C TRP A 88 -15.86 14.13 -8.49
N THR A 89 -15.56 14.89 -7.44
CA THR A 89 -14.25 14.92 -6.78
C THR A 89 -13.94 13.56 -6.17
N GLU A 90 -14.88 12.96 -5.43
CA GLU A 90 -14.67 11.63 -4.86
C GLU A 90 -14.51 10.57 -5.95
N ARG A 91 -15.28 10.62 -7.03
CA ARG A 91 -15.06 9.72 -8.18
C ARG A 91 -13.71 9.90 -8.84
N ALA A 92 -13.25 11.14 -9.00
CA ALA A 92 -11.91 11.40 -9.52
C ALA A 92 -10.83 10.84 -8.58
N LYS A 93 -11.01 10.92 -7.26
CA LYS A 93 -10.13 10.27 -6.29
C LYS A 93 -10.17 8.75 -6.40
N ASP A 94 -11.35 8.13 -6.47
CA ASP A 94 -11.50 6.68 -6.66
C ASP A 94 -10.71 6.22 -7.89
N GLN A 95 -10.82 6.93 -9.03
CA GLN A 95 -10.04 6.61 -10.22
C GLN A 95 -8.52 6.79 -10.04
N ILE A 96 -8.09 7.79 -9.27
CA ILE A 96 -6.66 8.02 -8.97
C ILE A 96 -6.13 6.92 -8.03
N ARG A 97 -6.92 6.45 -7.05
CA ARG A 97 -6.54 5.40 -6.11
C ARG A 97 -6.23 4.08 -6.81
N LEU A 98 -6.93 3.76 -7.90
CA LEU A 98 -6.62 2.59 -8.75
C LEU A 98 -5.18 2.58 -9.30
N MET A 99 -4.42 3.68 -9.21
CA MET A 99 -3.01 3.72 -9.59
C MET A 99 -2.06 3.29 -8.47
N ILE A 100 -2.52 3.26 -7.21
CA ILE A 100 -1.67 3.10 -6.02
C ILE A 100 -0.91 1.78 -6.09
N TYR A 101 -1.61 0.67 -6.34
CA TYR A 101 -1.01 -0.66 -6.45
C TYR A 101 0.21 -0.65 -7.39
N ARG A 102 0.00 -0.27 -8.66
CA ARG A 102 1.08 -0.20 -9.65
C ARG A 102 2.20 0.75 -9.25
N LEU A 103 1.91 1.90 -8.65
CA LEU A 103 2.93 2.90 -8.31
C LEU A 103 3.78 2.50 -7.10
N VAL A 104 3.19 1.80 -6.13
CA VAL A 104 3.89 1.27 -4.95
C VAL A 104 4.76 0.08 -5.32
N TYR A 105 4.25 -0.83 -6.15
CA TYR A 105 4.91 -2.08 -6.56
C TYR A 105 5.54 -1.96 -7.96
N ARG A 106 5.87 -0.73 -8.35
CA ARG A 106 6.26 -0.36 -9.72
C ARG A 106 7.47 -1.13 -10.26
N ASP A 107 8.37 -1.53 -9.39
CA ASP A 107 9.53 -2.36 -9.71
C ASP A 107 9.18 -3.71 -10.32
N TYR A 108 8.01 -4.27 -10.02
CA TYR A 108 7.54 -5.52 -10.63
C TYR A 108 7.01 -5.35 -12.06
N PHE A 109 6.61 -4.14 -12.45
CA PHE A 109 6.08 -3.81 -13.78
C PHE A 109 7.17 -3.44 -14.81
N TYR A 110 8.43 -3.31 -14.37
CA TYR A 110 9.55 -2.92 -15.21
C TYR A 110 10.70 -3.91 -15.10
N ASN A 111 11.55 -3.96 -16.12
CA ASN A 111 12.74 -4.81 -16.04
C ASN A 111 13.73 -4.20 -15.04
N GLU A 112 14.37 -5.02 -14.20
CA GLU A 112 15.40 -4.57 -13.25
C GLU A 112 16.46 -3.65 -13.87
N THR A 113 16.83 -3.89 -15.13
CA THR A 113 17.85 -3.12 -15.87
C THR A 113 17.42 -1.68 -16.16
N GLU A 114 16.13 -1.37 -16.08
CA GLU A 114 15.59 -0.02 -16.24
C GLU A 114 15.81 0.83 -14.97
N GLY A 115 16.17 0.21 -13.84
CA GLY A 115 16.51 0.93 -12.60
C GLY A 115 15.33 1.73 -12.02
N LYS A 116 14.11 1.25 -12.26
CA LYS A 116 12.87 1.84 -11.75
C LYS A 116 12.54 1.22 -10.40
N SER A 117 12.06 2.06 -9.48
CA SER A 117 11.51 1.63 -8.20
C SER A 117 10.11 2.25 -8.03
N ALA A 118 9.55 2.11 -6.83
CA ALA A 118 8.29 2.73 -6.46
C ALA A 118 8.30 4.23 -6.76
N LEU A 119 7.16 4.73 -7.24
CA LEU A 119 6.92 6.13 -7.55
C LEU A 119 5.53 6.52 -7.03
N PRO A 120 5.31 6.42 -5.70
CA PRO A 120 3.98 6.53 -5.11
C PRO A 120 3.37 7.92 -5.30
N LEU A 121 2.05 8.00 -5.20
CA LEU A 121 1.34 9.27 -5.08
C LEU A 121 1.68 9.94 -3.73
N PRO A 122 1.65 11.28 -3.65
CA PRO A 122 1.64 11.94 -2.35
C PRO A 122 0.32 11.65 -1.62
N PRO A 123 0.25 11.89 -0.29
CA PRO A 123 -1.00 11.77 0.47
C PRO A 123 -2.14 12.63 -0.10
N GLU A 124 -3.37 12.17 0.06
CA GLU A 124 -4.56 12.81 -0.55
C GLU A 124 -4.78 14.25 -0.12
N GLU A 125 -4.32 14.65 1.07
CA GLU A 125 -4.52 16.00 1.60
C GLU A 125 -3.83 17.08 0.77
N VAL A 126 -2.87 16.69 -0.08
CA VAL A 126 -2.19 17.59 -1.02
C VAL A 126 -2.64 17.38 -2.47
N TRP A 127 -3.72 16.65 -2.71
CA TRP A 127 -4.31 16.49 -4.03
C TRP A 127 -5.18 17.69 -4.38
N ASN A 128 -5.07 18.15 -5.63
CA ASN A 128 -5.94 19.19 -6.18
C ASN A 128 -6.59 18.68 -7.47
N ILE A 129 -7.92 18.61 -7.45
CA ILE A 129 -8.76 18.18 -8.57
C ILE A 129 -9.52 19.40 -9.07
N GLN A 130 -9.47 19.63 -10.38
CA GLN A 130 -10.15 20.75 -11.04
C GLN A 130 -10.97 20.29 -12.23
N PHE A 131 -12.19 20.81 -12.32
CA PHE A 131 -13.11 20.52 -13.42
C PHE A 131 -13.05 21.62 -14.47
N GLU A 132 -12.80 21.25 -15.74
CA GLU A 132 -12.71 22.23 -16.84
C GLU A 132 -14.09 22.72 -17.29
N LYS A 133 -15.10 21.84 -17.26
CA LYS A 133 -16.47 22.08 -17.73
C LYS A 133 -17.45 21.31 -16.86
N LYS A 134 -18.75 21.60 -16.99
CA LYS A 134 -19.82 20.85 -16.33
C LYS A 134 -19.91 19.40 -16.85
N PRO A 135 -20.49 18.48 -16.07
CA PRO A 135 -20.69 17.11 -16.53
C PRO A 135 -21.61 17.07 -17.74
N PHE A 136 -21.40 16.09 -18.61
CA PHE A 136 -22.16 15.93 -19.84
C PHE A 136 -22.39 14.44 -20.14
N ARG A 137 -23.50 14.12 -20.81
CA ARG A 137 -23.74 12.75 -21.29
C ARG A 137 -22.96 12.49 -22.57
N GLY A 138 -22.32 11.34 -22.67
CA GLY A 138 -21.53 10.94 -23.84
C GLY A 138 -21.39 9.43 -23.93
N THR A 139 -20.57 9.00 -24.89
CA THR A 139 -20.29 7.58 -25.13
C THR A 139 -18.80 7.32 -25.11
N VAL A 140 -18.37 6.26 -24.43
CA VAL A 140 -17.00 5.74 -24.41
C VAL A 140 -17.09 4.24 -24.67
N ASP A 141 -16.31 3.69 -25.61
CA ASP A 141 -16.32 2.26 -25.98
C ASP A 141 -17.72 1.64 -26.14
N SER A 142 -18.64 2.38 -26.77
CA SER A 142 -20.07 2.04 -26.97
C SER A 142 -20.98 2.13 -25.73
N HIS A 143 -20.44 2.41 -24.55
CA HIS A 143 -21.17 2.59 -23.31
C HIS A 143 -21.77 3.99 -23.19
N ASP A 144 -22.99 4.09 -22.65
CA ASP A 144 -23.67 5.37 -22.39
C ASP A 144 -23.35 5.86 -20.97
N LEU A 145 -22.77 7.06 -20.84
CA LEU A 145 -22.26 7.57 -19.56
C LEU A 145 -22.62 9.03 -19.33
N VAL A 146 -22.68 9.45 -18.07
CA VAL A 146 -22.46 10.85 -17.70
C VAL A 146 -21.00 11.03 -17.31
N LEU A 147 -20.31 11.92 -18.00
CA LEU A 147 -18.86 12.13 -17.95
C LEU A 147 -18.52 13.47 -17.32
N GLN A 148 -17.40 13.52 -16.62
CA GLN A 148 -16.80 14.71 -16.06
C GLN A 148 -15.28 14.69 -16.30
N ASN A 149 -14.79 15.66 -17.07
CA ASN A 149 -13.36 15.84 -17.30
C ASN A 149 -12.72 16.52 -16.08
N PHE A 150 -11.56 16.05 -15.67
CA PHE A 150 -10.81 16.67 -14.58
C PHE A 150 -9.32 16.74 -14.87
N SER A 151 -8.66 17.71 -14.23
CA SER A 151 -7.22 17.79 -14.10
C SER A 151 -6.86 17.51 -12.65
N PHE A 152 -5.92 16.59 -12.44
CA PHE A 152 -5.31 16.29 -11.17
C PHE A 152 -3.92 16.93 -11.12
N THR A 153 -3.60 17.56 -9.99
CA THR A 153 -2.27 18.09 -9.71
C THR A 153 -1.90 17.84 -8.25
N SER A 154 -0.65 17.49 -7.99
CA SER A 154 -0.07 17.46 -6.66
C SER A 154 1.45 17.67 -6.72
N THR A 155 2.13 17.59 -5.57
CA THR A 155 3.60 17.67 -5.51
C THR A 155 4.12 16.73 -4.44
N LEU A 156 4.99 15.81 -4.86
CA LEU A 156 5.78 14.97 -3.97
C LEU A 156 6.90 15.79 -3.37
N LEU A 157 7.06 15.69 -2.05
CA LEU A 157 8.21 16.14 -1.28
C LEU A 157 8.91 14.92 -0.70
N THR A 158 10.20 14.78 -0.99
CA THR A 158 11.01 13.61 -0.62
C THR A 158 12.48 14.00 -0.42
N GLY A 159 13.34 13.04 -0.09
CA GLY A 159 14.79 13.24 0.04
C GLY A 159 15.45 13.58 -1.30
N ILE A 160 16.54 14.35 -1.26
CA ILE A 160 17.14 14.97 -2.45
C ILE A 160 17.50 13.96 -3.56
N GLU A 161 18.02 12.79 -3.18
CA GLU A 161 18.44 11.70 -4.08
C GLU A 161 17.29 10.78 -4.52
N SER A 162 16.14 10.84 -3.84
CA SER A 162 15.13 9.80 -3.96
C SER A 162 14.48 9.74 -5.35
N PRO A 163 14.18 10.87 -6.03
CA PRO A 163 13.59 10.80 -7.37
C PRO A 163 14.47 10.12 -8.42
N ALA A 164 15.79 10.29 -8.36
CA ALA A 164 16.71 9.60 -9.26
C ALA A 164 16.69 8.07 -9.06
N LYS A 165 16.46 7.60 -7.82
CA LYS A 165 16.37 6.19 -7.46
C LYS A 165 15.01 5.58 -7.82
N ALA A 166 13.94 6.37 -7.76
CA ALA A 166 12.60 5.96 -8.15
C ALA A 166 12.45 5.88 -9.68
N GLU A 167 12.99 6.89 -10.38
CA GLU A 167 12.87 7.03 -11.83
C GLU A 167 14.11 7.75 -12.38
N PRO A 168 14.97 7.08 -13.17
CA PRO A 168 16.20 7.67 -13.70
C PRO A 168 15.98 8.98 -14.48
N ASN A 169 14.82 9.13 -15.13
CA ASN A 169 14.48 10.37 -15.85
C ASN A 169 14.22 11.58 -14.93
N LEU A 170 14.10 11.39 -13.62
CA LEU A 170 13.91 12.44 -12.61
C LEU A 170 15.20 12.85 -11.89
N ASP A 171 16.37 12.36 -12.34
CA ASP A 171 17.68 12.71 -11.77
C ASP A 171 17.97 14.22 -11.87
N ALA A 172 17.74 14.79 -13.06
CA ALA A 172 17.96 16.21 -13.30
C ALA A 172 16.69 17.05 -13.09
N ILE A 173 16.85 18.29 -12.64
CA ILE A 173 15.77 19.30 -12.63
C ILE A 173 15.23 19.51 -14.04
N GLY A 174 13.90 19.49 -14.18
CA GLY A 174 13.18 19.51 -15.44
C GLY A 174 13.05 18.14 -16.12
N GLY A 175 13.67 17.10 -15.55
CA GLY A 175 13.47 15.72 -15.95
C GLY A 175 12.02 15.28 -15.77
N LYS A 176 11.51 14.45 -16.69
CA LYS A 176 10.10 14.06 -16.75
C LYS A 176 9.93 12.58 -17.00
N TRP A 177 8.87 12.03 -16.43
CA TRP A 177 8.39 10.70 -16.73
C TRP A 177 6.87 10.72 -16.86
N ALA A 178 6.34 10.01 -17.84
CA ALA A 178 4.92 9.83 -18.04
C ALA A 178 4.59 8.35 -17.80
N GLU A 179 3.98 8.06 -16.66
CA GLU A 179 3.54 6.70 -16.32
C GLU A 179 2.19 6.43 -17.00
N PRO A 180 2.10 5.42 -17.89
CA PRO A 180 0.89 5.14 -18.64
C PRO A 180 -0.13 4.37 -17.81
N PHE A 181 -1.39 4.81 -17.87
CA PHE A 181 -2.51 4.14 -17.21
C PHE A 181 -3.70 3.94 -18.15
N ILE A 182 -4.37 2.81 -17.98
CA ILE A 182 -5.69 2.52 -18.53
C ILE A 182 -6.61 2.31 -17.34
N LEU A 183 -7.64 3.15 -17.22
CA LEU A 183 -8.51 3.20 -16.05
C LEU A 183 -9.97 3.01 -16.47
N PRO A 184 -10.83 2.43 -15.60
CA PRO A 184 -12.27 2.43 -15.81
C PRO A 184 -12.80 3.87 -15.83
N VAL A 185 -13.72 4.16 -16.76
CA VAL A 185 -14.38 5.47 -16.80
C VAL A 185 -15.24 5.68 -15.54
N ASP A 186 -15.98 4.66 -15.12
CA ASP A 186 -16.71 4.64 -13.84
C ASP A 186 -15.90 3.80 -12.83
N PRO A 187 -15.16 4.44 -11.90
CA PRO A 187 -14.25 3.75 -10.97
C PRO A 187 -14.99 3.11 -9.78
N VAL A 188 -16.31 3.20 -9.73
CA VAL A 188 -17.12 2.59 -8.67
C VAL A 188 -17.68 1.26 -9.18
N LEU A 189 -17.75 0.25 -8.32
CA LEU A 189 -18.21 -1.10 -8.67
C LEU A 189 -17.38 -1.79 -9.77
N VAL A 190 -16.08 -1.52 -9.83
CA VAL A 190 -15.18 -2.12 -10.83
C VAL A 190 -15.24 -3.64 -10.74
N PHE A 191 -15.03 -4.21 -9.55
CA PHE A 191 -15.08 -5.66 -9.34
C PHE A 191 -16.43 -6.28 -9.71
N GLN A 192 -17.55 -5.66 -9.36
CA GLN A 192 -18.88 -6.20 -9.69
C GLN A 192 -19.13 -6.24 -11.21
N ARG A 193 -18.41 -5.43 -11.99
CA ARG A 193 -18.53 -5.34 -13.44
C ARG A 193 -17.51 -6.20 -14.17
N THR A 194 -16.29 -6.27 -13.68
CA THR A 194 -15.17 -6.99 -14.33
C THR A 194 -14.91 -8.36 -13.73
N GLY A 195 -15.47 -8.66 -12.56
CA GLY A 195 -15.05 -9.80 -11.74
C GLY A 195 -13.56 -9.72 -11.43
N PHE A 196 -12.89 -10.87 -11.48
CA PHE A 196 -11.44 -10.95 -11.25
C PHE A 196 -10.59 -10.45 -12.43
N ALA A 197 -11.18 -10.04 -13.56
CA ALA A 197 -10.42 -9.68 -14.77
C ALA A 197 -9.38 -8.57 -14.58
N CYS A 198 -9.58 -7.66 -13.63
CA CYS A 198 -8.68 -6.54 -13.32
C CYS A 198 -8.03 -6.64 -11.93
N ILE A 199 -8.09 -7.81 -11.29
CA ILE A 199 -7.62 -8.02 -9.93
C ILE A 199 -6.35 -8.84 -9.99
N ASP A 200 -5.24 -8.26 -9.56
CA ASP A 200 -4.00 -8.99 -9.27
C ASP A 200 -4.05 -9.52 -7.84
N GLU A 201 -4.25 -10.82 -7.68
CA GLU A 201 -4.24 -11.46 -6.37
C GLU A 201 -2.84 -11.97 -5.98
N ASP A 202 -1.78 -11.65 -6.75
CA ASP A 202 -0.44 -12.14 -6.46
C ASP A 202 0.01 -11.76 -5.05
N GLN A 203 0.67 -12.70 -4.38
CA GLN A 203 1.14 -12.58 -3.00
C GLN A 203 0.06 -12.42 -1.92
N PHE A 204 -1.21 -12.24 -2.30
CA PHE A 204 -2.32 -12.24 -1.37
C PHE A 204 -2.87 -13.66 -1.15
N PRO A 205 -3.28 -14.01 0.09
CA PRO A 205 -3.94 -15.29 0.35
C PRO A 205 -5.24 -15.41 -0.47
N PRO A 206 -5.67 -16.61 -0.87
CA PRO A 206 -6.98 -16.81 -1.46
C PRO A 206 -8.09 -16.20 -0.58
N HIS A 207 -9.12 -15.63 -1.21
CA HIS A 207 -10.24 -14.98 -0.52
C HIS A 207 -9.90 -13.70 0.25
N SER A 208 -8.82 -13.01 -0.11
CA SER A 208 -8.39 -11.75 0.52
C SER A 208 -8.96 -10.48 -0.12
N LEU A 209 -9.71 -10.62 -1.23
CA LEU A 209 -10.31 -9.48 -1.93
C LEU A 209 -11.61 -9.03 -1.26
N ASP A 210 -11.68 -7.76 -0.87
CA ASP A 210 -12.94 -7.06 -0.66
C ASP A 210 -13.40 -6.38 -1.98
N PRO A 211 -14.63 -6.63 -2.46
CA PRO A 211 -15.16 -5.97 -3.64
C PRO A 211 -15.25 -4.43 -3.56
N GLU A 212 -15.12 -3.84 -2.38
CA GLU A 212 -15.12 -2.38 -2.17
C GLU A 212 -13.71 -1.78 -2.09
N GLU A 213 -12.64 -2.59 -1.94
CA GLU A 213 -11.23 -2.16 -1.84
C GLU A 213 -10.42 -2.57 -3.08
N VAL A 214 -10.94 -2.23 -4.27
CA VAL A 214 -10.34 -2.69 -5.53
C VAL A 214 -9.02 -1.98 -5.85
N ASP A 215 -8.78 -0.80 -5.30
CA ASP A 215 -7.60 0.01 -5.57
C ASP A 215 -6.26 -0.63 -5.19
N ASN A 216 -6.27 -1.56 -4.24
CA ASN A 216 -5.07 -2.28 -3.80
C ASN A 216 -4.78 -3.54 -4.63
N PHE A 217 -5.69 -3.90 -5.52
CA PHE A 217 -5.55 -5.06 -6.42
C PHE A 217 -5.65 -4.69 -7.90
N TYR A 218 -6.02 -3.44 -8.22
CA TYR A 218 -6.27 -3.06 -9.60
C TYR A 218 -4.98 -3.12 -10.43
N ASP A 219 -4.97 -4.03 -11.40
CA ASP A 219 -3.94 -4.09 -12.42
C ASP A 219 -4.54 -4.17 -13.83
N GLN A 220 -4.19 -3.18 -14.64
CA GLN A 220 -4.58 -3.05 -16.03
C GLN A 220 -3.91 -4.08 -16.95
N GLU A 221 -2.78 -4.68 -16.54
CA GLU A 221 -2.02 -5.64 -17.35
C GLU A 221 -2.49 -7.09 -17.16
N MET A 222 -3.50 -7.32 -16.31
CA MET A 222 -4.03 -8.65 -16.03
C MET A 222 -4.60 -9.34 -17.28
N GLU A 223 -4.09 -10.54 -17.54
CA GLU A 223 -4.51 -11.39 -18.66
C GLU A 223 -5.41 -12.54 -18.16
N LYS A 224 -6.19 -13.14 -19.08
CA LYS A 224 -7.18 -14.20 -18.75
C LYS A 224 -6.61 -15.36 -17.95
N SER A 225 -5.40 -15.78 -18.30
CA SER A 225 -4.73 -16.94 -17.74
C SER A 225 -3.48 -16.57 -16.94
N SER A 226 -3.46 -15.34 -16.43
CA SER A 226 -2.47 -14.88 -15.47
C SER A 226 -2.41 -15.85 -14.28
N PRO A 227 -1.21 -16.36 -13.89
CA PRO A 227 -1.07 -17.20 -12.71
C PRO A 227 -1.44 -16.49 -11.39
N GLU A 228 -1.53 -15.16 -11.44
CA GLU A 228 -1.92 -14.29 -10.34
C GLU A 228 -3.43 -14.37 -10.00
N HIS A 229 -4.26 -15.03 -10.83
CA HIS A 229 -5.66 -15.34 -10.51
C HIS A 229 -5.75 -16.58 -9.61
N TYR A 230 -5.95 -16.38 -8.31
CA TYR A 230 -6.05 -17.47 -7.33
C TYR A 230 -7.48 -17.89 -7.03
N SER A 231 -8.41 -16.93 -6.96
CA SER A 231 -9.80 -17.18 -6.55
C SER A 231 -10.66 -17.67 -7.71
N GLU A 232 -10.55 -17.02 -8.88
CA GLU A 232 -11.28 -17.37 -10.10
C GLU A 232 -10.49 -16.93 -11.33
N VAL A 233 -10.46 -17.78 -12.36
CA VAL A 233 -9.81 -17.45 -13.63
C VAL A 233 -10.83 -16.74 -14.55
N PRO A 234 -10.61 -15.47 -14.92
CA PRO A 234 -11.55 -14.70 -15.72
C PRO A 234 -11.50 -15.07 -17.22
N ASP A 235 -12.64 -14.95 -17.91
CA ASP A 235 -12.76 -15.20 -19.36
C ASP A 235 -12.26 -14.04 -20.24
N MET A 236 -11.94 -12.89 -19.63
CA MET A 236 -11.49 -11.65 -20.27
C MET A 236 -10.21 -11.13 -19.61
N SER A 237 -9.33 -10.48 -20.37
CA SER A 237 -8.28 -9.66 -19.77
C SER A 237 -8.91 -8.42 -19.14
N CYS A 238 -8.17 -7.69 -18.30
CA CYS A 238 -8.69 -6.45 -17.71
C CYS A 238 -9.17 -5.49 -18.80
N ILE A 239 -8.35 -5.27 -19.83
CA ILE A 239 -8.67 -4.35 -20.92
C ILE A 239 -9.95 -4.76 -21.68
N GLU A 240 -10.13 -6.06 -21.97
CA GLU A 240 -11.35 -6.56 -22.60
C GLU A 240 -12.58 -6.43 -21.69
N ALA A 241 -12.41 -6.64 -20.38
CA ALA A 241 -13.47 -6.47 -19.41
C ALA A 241 -13.88 -5.00 -19.30
N LEU A 242 -12.93 -4.07 -19.21
CA LEU A 242 -13.21 -2.63 -19.22
C LEU A 242 -13.94 -2.23 -20.50
N ASP A 243 -13.44 -2.62 -21.67
CA ASP A 243 -14.05 -2.32 -22.98
C ASP A 243 -15.49 -2.80 -23.11
N SER A 244 -15.81 -3.94 -22.50
CA SER A 244 -17.12 -4.58 -22.67
C SER A 244 -18.13 -4.28 -21.57
N LYS A 245 -17.67 -3.74 -20.42
CA LYS A 245 -18.50 -3.59 -19.21
C LYS A 245 -18.62 -2.16 -18.70
N ILE A 246 -17.63 -1.30 -18.92
CA ILE A 246 -17.55 0.02 -18.26
C ILE A 246 -17.18 1.15 -19.24
N GLY A 247 -16.28 0.86 -20.18
CA GLY A 247 -15.50 1.82 -20.93
C GLY A 247 -14.19 2.16 -20.21
N LYS A 248 -13.13 2.45 -20.98
CA LYS A 248 -11.79 2.75 -20.45
C LYS A 248 -11.28 4.10 -20.91
N ILE A 249 -10.43 4.71 -20.08
CA ILE A 249 -9.69 5.93 -20.40
C ILE A 249 -8.19 5.61 -20.36
N GLU A 250 -7.51 5.91 -21.46
CA GLU A 250 -6.05 5.94 -21.49
C GLU A 250 -5.56 7.32 -21.05
N THR A 251 -4.66 7.36 -20.08
CA THR A 251 -4.05 8.60 -19.58
C THR A 251 -2.60 8.39 -19.17
N ASN A 252 -1.92 9.49 -18.86
CA ASN A 252 -0.58 9.45 -18.30
C ASN A 252 -0.53 10.28 -17.02
N LEU A 253 0.05 9.68 -15.98
CA LEU A 253 0.45 10.39 -14.78
C LEU A 253 1.86 10.95 -14.99
N VAL A 254 1.96 12.26 -15.15
CA VAL A 254 3.21 12.95 -15.49
C VAL A 254 3.90 13.42 -14.22
N PHE A 255 5.12 12.93 -14.04
CA PHE A 255 6.06 13.34 -13.01
C PHE A 255 7.09 14.29 -13.60
N GLU A 256 7.39 15.40 -12.91
CA GLU A 256 8.43 16.35 -13.32
C GLU A 256 9.26 16.79 -12.12
N ARG A 257 10.58 16.63 -12.21
CA ARG A 257 11.52 17.10 -11.18
C ARG A 257 11.54 18.63 -11.19
N LEU A 258 11.14 19.25 -10.08
CA LEU A 258 11.08 20.70 -9.95
C LEU A 258 12.39 21.27 -9.35
N PRO A 259 12.74 22.53 -9.64
CA PRO A 259 13.67 23.27 -8.82
C PRO A 259 13.16 23.34 -7.37
N TRP A 260 14.08 23.33 -6.40
CA TRP A 260 13.70 23.49 -5.00
C TRP A 260 12.98 24.83 -4.78
N ASN A 261 11.88 24.78 -4.03
CA ASN A 261 11.09 25.93 -3.63
C ASN A 261 10.60 25.69 -2.19
N SER A 262 11.13 26.45 -1.22
CA SER A 262 10.81 26.25 0.19
C SER A 262 9.34 26.52 0.51
N ASP A 263 8.71 27.52 -0.11
CA ASP A 263 7.29 27.82 0.13
C ASP A 263 6.39 26.67 -0.36
N LEU A 264 6.73 26.08 -1.51
CA LEU A 264 6.02 24.91 -2.02
C LEU A 264 6.25 23.68 -1.14
N ALA A 265 7.50 23.44 -0.73
CA ALA A 265 7.83 22.35 0.20
C ALA A 265 7.05 22.48 1.51
N ASP A 266 7.00 23.68 2.09
CA ASP A 266 6.25 23.96 3.31
C ASP A 266 4.75 23.74 3.15
N LYS A 267 4.20 24.11 1.99
CA LYS A 267 2.78 23.91 1.68
C LYS A 267 2.40 22.44 1.56
N VAL A 268 3.27 21.60 1.00
CA VAL A 268 2.94 20.19 0.69
C VAL A 268 3.50 19.20 1.72
N ARG A 269 4.15 19.69 2.77
CA ARG A 269 4.74 18.84 3.80
C ARG A 269 3.65 18.16 4.63
N VAL A 270 3.63 16.84 4.60
CA VAL A 270 2.70 16.00 5.35
C VAL A 270 3.49 14.92 6.12
N GLY A 271 3.00 14.52 7.29
CA GLY A 271 3.63 13.53 8.15
C GLY A 271 4.64 14.15 9.12
N GLN A 272 4.53 13.77 10.39
CA GLN A 272 5.43 14.19 11.46
C GLN A 272 6.59 13.22 11.60
N ILE A 273 7.71 13.70 12.14
CA ILE A 273 8.82 12.86 12.58
C ILE A 273 8.87 12.91 14.10
N THR A 274 8.61 11.77 14.74
CA THR A 274 8.52 11.63 16.20
C THR A 274 9.83 11.08 16.80
N ASN A 275 10.56 10.25 16.06
CA ASN A 275 11.90 9.78 16.43
C ASN A 275 12.96 10.22 15.41
N PRO A 276 13.72 11.30 15.66
CA PRO A 276 14.72 11.79 14.71
C PRO A 276 15.99 10.92 14.61
N THR A 277 16.15 9.92 15.49
CA THR A 277 17.36 9.12 15.59
C THR A 277 17.18 7.65 15.21
N GLY A 278 15.93 7.20 15.02
CA GLY A 278 15.59 5.80 14.77
C GLY A 278 14.23 5.65 14.07
N PRO A 279 13.79 4.42 13.81
CA PRO A 279 12.40 4.12 13.44
C PRO A 279 11.44 4.41 14.60
N ASP A 280 10.15 4.55 14.30
CA ASP A 280 9.09 4.71 15.30
C ASP A 280 7.80 4.18 14.69
N LEU A 281 7.35 2.99 15.11
CA LEU A 281 6.14 2.40 14.56
C LEU A 281 4.96 2.84 15.40
N VAL A 282 4.02 3.48 14.74
CA VAL A 282 2.79 3.93 15.39
C VAL A 282 1.62 3.44 14.57
N THR A 283 0.65 2.86 15.26
CA THR A 283 -0.63 2.48 14.66
C THR A 283 -1.31 3.71 14.05
N GLU A 284 -1.61 3.63 12.76
CA GLU A 284 -2.23 4.70 12.00
C GLU A 284 -3.75 4.65 12.19
N GLU A 285 -4.26 5.46 13.13
CA GLU A 285 -5.71 5.49 13.43
C GLU A 285 -6.58 5.92 12.25
N SER A 286 -6.02 6.60 11.25
CA SER A 286 -6.80 7.09 10.10
C SER A 286 -7.33 5.95 9.24
N VAL A 287 -6.60 4.85 9.10
CA VAL A 287 -7.02 3.68 8.31
C VAL A 287 -8.07 2.84 9.04
N PHE A 288 -8.08 2.84 10.38
CA PHE A 288 -9.07 2.12 11.21
C PHE A 288 -10.53 2.57 11.02
N LYS A 289 -10.78 3.69 10.34
CA LYS A 289 -12.12 4.27 10.23
C LYS A 289 -13.06 3.46 9.33
N GLY A 290 -12.51 2.72 8.36
CA GLY A 290 -13.27 1.76 7.56
C GLY A 290 -13.52 0.48 8.35
N ASN A 291 -14.80 0.13 8.56
CA ASN A 291 -15.17 -1.16 9.13
C ASN A 291 -16.53 -1.62 8.62
N GLN A 292 -16.72 -2.94 8.56
CA GLN A 292 -17.98 -3.53 8.17
C GLN A 292 -18.23 -4.87 8.86
N VAL A 293 -19.50 -5.26 8.92
CA VAL A 293 -19.90 -6.57 9.44
C VAL A 293 -20.29 -7.47 8.28
N VAL A 294 -19.59 -8.58 8.11
CA VAL A 294 -19.91 -9.62 7.13
C VAL A 294 -20.32 -10.92 7.82
N TYR A 295 -21.07 -11.74 7.08
CA TYR A 295 -21.36 -13.12 7.46
C TYR A 295 -20.63 -14.05 6.52
N ARG A 296 -19.72 -14.87 7.06
CA ARG A 296 -18.91 -15.80 6.28
C ARG A 296 -19.06 -17.21 6.83
N TYR A 297 -19.23 -18.17 5.94
CA TYR A 297 -19.17 -19.58 6.32
C TYR A 297 -17.71 -20.02 6.36
N ILE A 298 -17.24 -20.42 7.54
CA ILE A 298 -15.88 -20.93 7.75
C ILE A 298 -15.91 -22.46 7.71
N THR A 299 -15.17 -23.07 6.80
CA THR A 299 -15.10 -24.54 6.71
C THR A 299 -14.21 -25.11 7.81
N PRO A 300 -14.38 -26.39 8.21
CA PRO A 300 -13.54 -27.01 9.25
C PRO A 300 -12.04 -27.05 8.96
N ASP A 301 -11.65 -26.95 7.69
CA ASP A 301 -10.27 -26.96 7.21
C ASP A 301 -9.72 -25.57 6.87
N SER A 302 -10.52 -24.51 7.04
CA SER A 302 -10.18 -23.12 6.73
C SER A 302 -8.92 -22.64 7.46
N CYS A 303 -8.16 -21.78 6.78
CA CYS A 303 -6.95 -21.17 7.34
C CYS A 303 -7.25 -20.29 8.55
N ALA A 304 -8.36 -19.56 8.54
CA ALA A 304 -8.87 -18.85 9.71
C ALA A 304 -8.98 -19.70 11.00
N ILE A 305 -9.31 -20.99 10.90
CA ILE A 305 -9.38 -21.90 12.07
C ILE A 305 -7.98 -22.29 12.52
N ARG A 306 -7.11 -22.65 11.58
CA ARG A 306 -5.74 -23.11 11.86
C ARG A 306 -4.88 -21.99 12.43
N GLU A 307 -5.08 -20.77 11.95
CA GLU A 307 -4.36 -19.57 12.38
C GLU A 307 -5.04 -18.88 13.57
N GLY A 308 -6.16 -19.42 14.07
CA GLY A 308 -6.82 -18.94 15.29
C GLY A 308 -7.52 -17.59 15.16
N SER A 309 -7.82 -17.14 13.94
CA SER A 309 -8.57 -15.89 13.72
C SER A 309 -10.07 -16.04 13.95
N VAL A 310 -10.58 -17.28 13.99
CA VAL A 310 -11.93 -17.64 14.47
C VAL A 310 -11.87 -18.88 15.36
N GLY A 311 -12.77 -18.98 16.34
CA GLY A 311 -12.73 -20.03 17.36
C GLY A 311 -13.28 -21.39 16.93
N GLU A 312 -14.16 -21.45 15.92
CA GLU A 312 -14.82 -22.67 15.47
C GLU A 312 -15.41 -22.52 14.06
N PRO A 313 -15.62 -23.64 13.32
CA PRO A 313 -16.21 -23.61 11.97
C PRO A 313 -17.70 -23.24 11.97
N GLY A 314 -18.24 -22.94 10.80
CA GLY A 314 -19.64 -22.61 10.56
C GLY A 314 -19.87 -21.17 10.16
N TRP A 315 -21.13 -20.71 10.20
CA TRP A 315 -21.45 -19.30 9.94
C TRP A 315 -20.92 -18.41 11.06
N ARG A 316 -20.02 -17.49 10.70
CA ARG A 316 -19.45 -16.49 11.60
C ARG A 316 -19.93 -15.10 11.21
N ARG A 317 -20.10 -14.25 12.21
CA ARG A 317 -20.30 -12.81 12.04
C ARG A 317 -18.99 -12.10 12.36
N LEU A 318 -18.39 -11.51 11.35
CA LEU A 318 -17.04 -10.97 11.41
C LEU A 318 -17.10 -9.45 11.26
N LEU A 319 -16.50 -8.72 12.20
CA LEU A 319 -16.26 -7.29 12.08
C LEU A 319 -14.88 -7.10 11.44
N GLN A 320 -14.86 -6.75 10.16
CA GLN A 320 -13.63 -6.48 9.40
C GLN A 320 -13.29 -4.99 9.44
N PHE A 321 -12.01 -4.66 9.35
CA PHE A 321 -11.46 -3.30 9.44
C PHE A 321 -10.01 -3.27 8.97
N ASN A 322 -9.53 -2.11 8.51
CA ASN A 322 -8.11 -1.94 8.20
C ASN A 322 -7.31 -1.74 9.49
N VAL A 323 -6.09 -2.22 9.49
CA VAL A 323 -5.06 -1.83 10.48
C VAL A 323 -3.79 -1.48 9.75
N GLY A 324 -2.96 -0.62 10.33
CA GLY A 324 -1.62 -0.46 9.82
C GLY A 324 -0.71 0.26 10.79
N ASP A 325 0.58 -0.01 10.65
CA ASP A 325 1.64 0.59 11.43
C ASP A 325 2.55 1.40 10.52
N ARG A 326 2.60 2.70 10.81
CA ARG A 326 3.40 3.66 10.05
C ARG A 326 4.69 3.95 10.76
N ASN A 327 5.77 4.07 9.99
CA ASN A 327 7.05 4.52 10.50
C ASN A 327 7.12 6.07 10.55
N TYR A 328 6.91 6.65 11.73
CA TYR A 328 7.08 8.08 12.03
C TYR A 328 8.52 8.45 12.41
N GLY A 329 9.45 7.49 12.37
CA GLY A 329 10.86 7.73 12.63
C GLY A 329 11.57 8.42 11.47
N ALA A 330 12.81 8.85 11.70
CA ALA A 330 13.71 9.37 10.65
C ALA A 330 14.67 8.29 10.09
N LYS A 331 14.47 7.03 10.49
CA LYS A 331 15.21 5.87 9.99
C LYS A 331 14.25 4.76 9.61
N THR A 332 14.61 4.05 8.54
CA THR A 332 13.93 2.84 8.10
C THR A 332 13.91 1.81 9.24
N LEU A 333 12.77 1.17 9.44
CA LEU A 333 12.71 -0.05 10.25
C LEU A 333 13.15 -1.20 9.35
N GLU A 334 14.27 -1.83 9.66
CA GLU A 334 14.74 -3.01 8.94
C GLU A 334 14.68 -4.22 9.88
N ILE A 335 13.99 -5.26 9.46
CA ILE A 335 13.89 -6.53 10.19
C ILE A 335 14.93 -7.49 9.63
N GLY A 336 14.97 -7.63 8.31
CA GLY A 336 15.95 -8.44 7.59
C GLY A 336 15.33 -9.44 6.62
N ASP A 337 16.15 -10.39 6.17
CA ASP A 337 15.77 -11.39 5.19
C ASP A 337 15.08 -12.60 5.82
N ILE A 338 13.98 -13.02 5.21
CA ILE A 338 13.29 -14.26 5.51
C ILE A 338 13.21 -15.10 4.23
N ASP A 339 13.50 -16.40 4.36
CA ASP A 339 13.27 -17.39 3.30
C ASP A 339 11.76 -17.63 3.21
N TYR A 340 11.05 -16.62 2.71
CA TYR A 340 9.61 -16.42 2.90
C TYR A 340 8.81 -17.65 2.45
N PHE A 341 9.22 -18.27 1.34
CA PHE A 341 8.56 -19.44 0.74
C PHE A 341 9.27 -20.78 1.01
N ILE A 342 10.34 -20.81 1.82
CA ILE A 342 11.19 -22.00 2.04
C ILE A 342 11.78 -22.53 0.71
N GLU A 343 12.48 -21.67 -0.03
CA GLU A 343 13.20 -22.07 -1.24
C GLU A 343 14.61 -22.62 -0.94
N GLY A 344 15.16 -22.25 0.23
CA GLY A 344 16.51 -22.57 0.64
C GLY A 344 16.59 -23.34 1.97
N ASN A 345 17.68 -23.10 2.70
CA ASN A 345 17.93 -23.70 4.03
C ASN A 345 17.41 -22.82 5.19
N GLY A 346 16.49 -21.89 4.91
CA GLY A 346 16.06 -20.84 5.83
C GLY A 346 17.10 -19.74 6.05
N THR A 347 16.65 -18.61 6.62
CA THR A 347 17.52 -17.51 7.11
C THR A 347 17.72 -17.59 8.62
N GLU A 348 18.58 -16.75 9.18
CA GLU A 348 18.75 -16.69 10.64
C GLU A 348 17.43 -16.29 11.33
N LEU A 349 16.67 -15.35 10.75
CA LEU A 349 15.36 -14.94 11.26
C LEU A 349 14.37 -16.11 11.34
N SER A 350 14.34 -16.99 10.34
CA SER A 350 13.47 -18.18 10.34
C SER A 350 13.75 -19.15 11.51
N ARG A 351 14.94 -19.07 12.12
CA ARG A 351 15.39 -19.96 13.21
C ARG A 351 15.18 -19.40 14.60
N GLN A 352 14.82 -18.12 14.71
CA GLN A 352 14.66 -17.42 16.00
C GLN A 352 13.28 -17.62 16.64
N GLY A 353 12.36 -18.31 15.97
CA GLY A 353 11.03 -18.66 16.51
C GLY A 353 10.01 -17.53 16.53
N ILE A 354 10.35 -16.36 15.96
CA ILE A 354 9.46 -15.19 15.84
C ILE A 354 8.58 -15.22 14.58
N TYR A 355 8.90 -16.11 13.63
CA TYR A 355 8.11 -16.41 12.45
C TYR A 355 7.46 -17.81 12.55
N GLU A 356 6.24 -17.97 12.03
CA GLU A 356 5.59 -19.26 11.82
C GLU A 356 5.44 -19.54 10.33
N TYR A 357 5.77 -20.74 9.88
CA TYR A 357 5.38 -21.11 8.52
C TYR A 357 3.89 -21.49 8.49
N SER A 358 3.09 -20.71 7.76
CA SER A 358 1.71 -21.08 7.48
C SER A 358 1.68 -22.14 6.38
N ILE A 359 1.33 -23.37 6.74
CA ILE A 359 1.04 -24.43 5.75
C ILE A 359 -0.14 -24.03 4.86
N CYS A 360 -0.99 -23.13 5.34
CA CYS A 360 -2.16 -22.66 4.63
C CYS A 360 -1.80 -21.70 3.49
N HIS A 361 -0.90 -20.75 3.76
CA HIS A 361 -0.51 -19.72 2.82
C HIS A 361 0.86 -19.98 2.18
N HIS A 362 1.48 -21.10 2.54
CA HIS A 362 2.78 -21.56 2.08
C HIS A 362 3.92 -20.54 2.23
N HIS A 363 3.83 -19.66 3.22
CA HIS A 363 4.86 -18.68 3.55
C HIS A 363 4.97 -18.40 5.06
N TYR A 364 6.02 -17.71 5.48
CA TYR A 364 6.25 -17.33 6.87
C TYR A 364 5.44 -16.11 7.32
N HIS A 365 4.72 -16.22 8.43
CA HIS A 365 4.05 -15.13 9.12
C HIS A 365 4.85 -14.65 10.33
N PHE A 366 4.88 -13.34 10.55
CA PHE A 366 5.42 -12.76 11.78
C PHE A 366 4.40 -12.88 12.92
N LYS A 367 4.78 -13.57 14.00
CA LYS A 367 3.87 -13.90 15.12
C LYS A 367 3.48 -12.73 16.01
N HIS A 368 4.29 -11.67 15.99
CA HIS A 368 4.27 -10.63 17.02
C HIS A 368 3.84 -9.28 16.45
N TYR A 369 3.02 -9.27 15.38
CA TYR A 369 2.56 -8.05 14.72
C TYR A 369 1.60 -7.26 15.62
N GLY A 370 0.51 -7.89 16.07
CA GLY A 370 -0.33 -7.28 17.10
C GLY A 370 -1.56 -8.08 17.51
N SER A 371 -2.41 -7.46 18.31
CA SER A 371 -3.61 -8.10 18.86
C SER A 371 -4.84 -7.20 18.76
N PHE A 372 -6.02 -7.80 18.53
CA PHE A 372 -7.29 -7.08 18.42
C PHE A 372 -8.16 -7.25 19.67
N THR A 373 -8.84 -6.17 20.06
CA THR A 373 -9.83 -6.18 21.15
C THR A 373 -11.14 -5.55 20.71
N PHE A 374 -12.27 -6.09 21.18
CA PHE A 374 -13.58 -5.48 21.01
C PHE A 374 -14.27 -5.35 22.38
N GLY A 375 -14.29 -4.13 22.91
CA GLY A 375 -14.57 -3.87 24.33
C GLY A 375 -13.38 -4.28 25.19
N ASP A 376 -13.64 -4.87 26.35
CA ASP A 376 -12.60 -5.31 27.29
C ASP A 376 -12.10 -6.75 27.03
N GLU A 377 -12.66 -7.44 26.02
CA GLU A 377 -12.35 -8.82 25.73
C GLU A 377 -11.27 -8.91 24.63
N PRO A 378 -10.13 -9.59 24.88
CA PRO A 378 -9.21 -10.00 23.83
C PRO A 378 -9.93 -10.96 22.89
N THR A 379 -9.79 -10.76 21.58
CA THR A 379 -10.55 -11.53 20.59
C THR A 379 -9.66 -12.52 19.86
N ASN A 380 -8.66 -12.03 19.13
CA ASN A 380 -7.67 -12.84 18.45
C ASN A 380 -6.34 -12.06 18.32
N HIS A 381 -5.29 -12.76 17.89
CA HIS A 381 -4.00 -12.16 17.54
C HIS A 381 -3.96 -11.96 16.02
N LYS A 382 -3.40 -10.84 15.59
CA LYS A 382 -3.07 -10.61 14.18
C LYS A 382 -1.66 -11.11 13.92
N MET A 383 -1.58 -12.16 13.12
CA MET A 383 -0.34 -12.57 12.48
C MET A 383 -0.06 -11.59 11.33
N GLY A 384 1.17 -11.09 11.22
CA GLY A 384 1.60 -10.37 10.04
C GLY A 384 1.91 -11.38 8.93
N PHE A 385 1.29 -11.26 7.76
CA PHE A 385 1.67 -12.06 6.59
C PHE A 385 3.12 -11.73 6.21
N CYS A 386 3.42 -10.45 6.00
CA CYS A 386 4.77 -9.90 6.03
C CYS A 386 4.75 -8.43 6.50
N LEU A 387 5.89 -7.90 6.95
CA LEU A 387 6.02 -6.47 7.23
C LEU A 387 6.66 -5.79 6.02
N GLN A 388 5.86 -5.01 5.31
CA GLN A 388 6.25 -4.37 4.05
C GLN A 388 5.81 -2.91 4.01
N SER A 389 6.29 -2.15 3.03
CA SER A 389 5.83 -0.77 2.84
C SER A 389 4.73 -0.76 1.77
N THR A 390 3.46 -0.80 2.21
CA THR A 390 2.28 -0.90 1.32
C THR A 390 1.80 0.45 0.80
N ASN A 391 2.05 1.53 1.54
CA ASN A 391 1.69 2.88 1.09
C ASN A 391 2.59 3.96 1.73
N ARG A 392 2.62 5.15 1.12
CA ARG A 392 3.46 6.29 1.56
C ARG A 392 2.60 7.45 2.06
N LEU A 393 2.30 7.45 3.35
CA LEU A 393 1.44 8.46 3.99
C LEU A 393 2.18 9.74 4.42
N SER A 394 3.51 9.77 4.36
CA SER A 394 4.30 10.99 4.58
C SER A 394 4.69 11.66 3.27
N ASN A 395 4.72 12.98 3.27
CA ASN A 395 5.24 13.80 2.17
C ASN A 395 6.25 14.80 2.70
N ASN A 396 7.43 14.33 3.07
CA ASN A 396 8.50 15.16 3.64
C ASN A 396 9.88 14.67 3.18
N GLU A 397 10.91 15.46 3.46
CA GLU A 397 12.29 15.26 3.02
C GLU A 397 12.93 13.96 3.55
N PHE A 398 12.36 13.35 4.58
CA PHE A 398 12.84 12.10 5.16
C PHE A 398 12.22 10.87 4.49
N SER A 399 11.09 11.05 3.79
CA SER A 399 10.28 9.94 3.30
C SER A 399 10.68 9.56 1.88
N PRO A 400 11.43 8.45 1.66
CA PRO A 400 11.87 8.04 0.33
C PRO A 400 10.68 7.68 -0.58
N LEU A 401 10.91 7.76 -1.89
CA LEU A 401 10.05 7.21 -2.92
C LEU A 401 10.39 5.74 -3.22
N GLN A 402 11.66 5.33 -3.08
CA GLN A 402 12.02 3.93 -3.25
C GLN A 402 11.39 3.06 -2.16
N ASN A 403 11.07 1.83 -2.53
CA ASN A 403 10.50 0.84 -1.62
C ASN A 403 11.37 -0.41 -1.65
N ARG A 404 12.27 -0.58 -0.66
CA ARG A 404 13.09 -1.81 -0.54
C ARG A 404 12.28 -3.01 -0.05
N PHE A 405 11.14 -2.75 0.59
CA PHE A 405 10.28 -3.74 1.19
C PHE A 405 8.97 -3.82 0.41
N SER A 406 9.06 -3.82 -0.93
CA SER A 406 7.93 -4.01 -1.85
C SER A 406 7.47 -5.48 -1.92
N GLY A 407 8.26 -6.41 -1.38
CA GLY A 407 7.89 -7.81 -1.26
C GLY A 407 8.32 -8.40 0.07
N CYS A 408 7.86 -9.61 0.35
CA CYS A 408 7.93 -10.18 1.70
C CYS A 408 9.26 -10.87 2.08
N SER A 409 10.22 -11.04 1.15
CA SER A 409 11.50 -11.72 1.42
C SER A 409 12.50 -10.88 2.19
N ILE A 410 12.43 -9.55 2.08
CA ILE A 410 13.18 -8.62 2.92
C ILE A 410 12.13 -7.75 3.59
N GLN A 411 12.01 -7.85 4.92
CA GLN A 411 10.95 -7.18 5.66
C GLN A 411 11.43 -5.92 6.37
N GLY A 412 10.55 -4.93 6.41
CA GLY A 412 10.82 -3.61 6.95
C GLY A 412 9.80 -2.58 6.51
N ILE A 413 9.88 -1.39 7.10
CA ILE A 413 8.98 -0.26 6.82
C ILE A 413 9.83 0.99 6.59
N GLU A 414 9.78 1.53 5.38
CA GLU A 414 10.50 2.75 5.00
C GLU A 414 10.03 3.96 5.80
N VAL A 415 10.89 4.98 5.91
CA VAL A 415 10.54 6.22 6.63
C VAL A 415 9.28 6.86 6.04
N GLY A 416 8.26 7.06 6.86
CA GLY A 416 7.02 7.69 6.42
C GLY A 416 6.09 6.81 5.58
N TRP A 417 6.42 5.53 5.45
CA TRP A 417 5.55 4.50 4.87
C TRP A 417 4.79 3.75 5.96
N ILE A 418 3.74 3.04 5.54
CA ILE A 418 2.89 2.20 6.38
C ILE A 418 2.97 0.74 5.89
N ASP A 419 2.89 -0.19 6.84
CA ASP A 419 2.47 -1.57 6.58
C ASP A 419 0.99 -1.67 6.91
N GLU A 420 0.14 -1.69 5.89
CA GLU A 420 -1.32 -1.70 6.02
C GLU A 420 -1.90 -3.07 5.63
N TYR A 421 -2.76 -3.58 6.51
CA TYR A 421 -3.61 -4.74 6.28
C TYR A 421 -5.06 -4.29 6.13
N GLU A 422 -5.58 -4.42 4.93
CA GLU A 422 -6.88 -3.90 4.54
C GLU A 422 -8.03 -4.86 4.82
N ILE A 423 -9.23 -4.30 4.86
CA ILE A 423 -10.48 -5.02 4.93
C ILE A 423 -10.59 -5.99 3.73
N GLY A 424 -11.12 -7.20 4.00
CA GLY A 424 -11.14 -8.29 3.01
C GLY A 424 -10.07 -9.35 3.25
N LEU A 425 -8.85 -8.95 3.65
CA LEU A 425 -7.74 -9.89 3.87
C LEU A 425 -8.12 -11.02 4.85
N GLU A 426 -7.67 -12.24 4.58
CA GLU A 426 -7.90 -13.38 5.48
C GLU A 426 -7.35 -13.06 6.89
N SER A 427 -8.13 -13.41 7.92
CA SER A 427 -7.82 -13.12 9.33
C SER A 427 -7.77 -11.62 9.71
N GLN A 428 -8.28 -10.72 8.85
CA GLN A 428 -8.37 -9.29 9.11
C GLN A 428 -9.75 -8.90 9.68
N TRP A 429 -10.07 -9.45 10.85
CA TRP A 429 -11.35 -9.23 11.54
C TRP A 429 -11.32 -9.59 13.02
N VAL A 430 -12.35 -9.15 13.72
CA VAL A 430 -12.78 -9.70 15.01
C VAL A 430 -14.02 -10.58 14.80
N ASP A 431 -14.00 -11.78 15.37
CA ASP A 431 -15.16 -12.67 15.41
C ASP A 431 -16.17 -12.22 16.47
N VAL A 432 -17.26 -11.59 16.03
CA VAL A 432 -18.34 -11.09 16.88
C VAL A 432 -19.57 -11.99 16.86
N THR A 433 -19.42 -13.28 16.51
CA THR A 433 -20.52 -14.25 16.44
C THR A 433 -21.26 -14.37 17.77
N GLY A 434 -20.52 -14.38 18.89
CA GLY A 434 -21.08 -14.50 20.24
C GLY A 434 -21.73 -13.24 20.82
N VAL A 435 -21.63 -12.08 20.15
CA VAL A 435 -22.15 -10.81 20.67
C VAL A 435 -23.68 -10.78 20.56
N ASP A 436 -24.42 -10.70 21.67
CA ASP A 436 -25.89 -10.62 21.63
C ASP A 436 -26.35 -9.25 21.12
N THR A 437 -27.03 -9.25 19.96
CA THR A 437 -27.59 -8.05 19.31
C THR A 437 -29.12 -8.13 19.19
N SER A 438 -29.74 -9.14 19.81
CA SER A 438 -31.17 -9.43 19.67
C SER A 438 -32.08 -8.38 20.30
N LYS A 439 -31.60 -7.67 21.32
CA LYS A 439 -32.35 -6.64 22.06
C LYS A 439 -32.03 -5.22 21.60
N SER A 440 -30.77 -4.97 21.25
CA SER A 440 -30.28 -3.65 20.85
C SER A 440 -28.94 -3.78 20.12
N PRO A 441 -28.56 -2.79 19.29
CA PRO A 441 -27.19 -2.67 18.79
C PRO A 441 -26.18 -2.65 19.94
N VAL A 442 -25.01 -3.24 19.72
CA VAL A 442 -23.88 -3.21 20.65
C VAL A 442 -22.85 -2.21 20.12
N THR A 443 -22.37 -1.35 20.99
CA THR A 443 -21.29 -0.42 20.71
C THR A 443 -20.17 -0.69 21.70
N ALA A 444 -18.99 -1.03 21.19
CA ALA A 444 -17.79 -1.26 21.97
C ALA A 444 -16.58 -0.66 21.23
N GLN A 445 -15.51 -0.40 21.98
CA GLN A 445 -14.27 0.09 21.39
C GLN A 445 -13.58 -1.05 20.64
N LEU A 446 -13.27 -0.83 19.37
CA LEU A 446 -12.35 -1.66 18.61
C LEU A 446 -10.95 -1.09 18.78
N SER A 447 -9.98 -1.92 19.15
CA SER A 447 -8.59 -1.50 19.31
C SER A 447 -7.63 -2.52 18.71
N PHE A 448 -6.47 -2.02 18.29
CA PHE A 448 -5.31 -2.81 17.90
C PHE A 448 -4.12 -2.37 18.75
N HIS A 449 -3.37 -3.35 19.21
CA HIS A 449 -2.13 -3.13 19.92
C HIS A 449 -1.00 -3.73 19.10
N SER A 450 -0.27 -2.85 18.41
CA SER A 450 0.91 -3.20 17.61
C SER A 450 2.12 -3.54 18.49
N ASN A 451 3.03 -4.36 17.95
CA ASN A 451 4.30 -4.75 18.54
C ASN A 451 4.22 -5.11 20.03
N PRO A 452 3.26 -5.95 20.45
CA PRO A 452 2.92 -6.16 21.87
C PRO A 452 4.10 -6.69 22.70
N ASP A 453 5.00 -7.42 22.07
CA ASP A 453 6.16 -8.06 22.69
C ASP A 453 7.46 -7.27 22.51
N ASN A 454 7.43 -6.12 21.82
CA ASN A 454 8.58 -5.27 21.50
C ASN A 454 9.68 -6.01 20.68
N PHE A 455 9.29 -6.92 19.78
CA PHE A 455 10.21 -7.60 18.87
C PHE A 455 10.64 -6.72 17.71
N LEU A 456 9.80 -5.77 17.29
CA LEU A 456 10.19 -4.75 16.31
C LEU A 456 11.00 -3.67 17.04
N CYS A 457 12.26 -3.51 16.62
CA CYS A 457 13.20 -2.62 17.31
C CYS A 457 12.97 -1.16 16.89
N GLU A 458 12.27 -0.42 17.73
CA GLU A 458 11.98 1.02 17.54
C GLU A 458 13.05 1.93 18.20
N GLY A 459 14.02 1.33 18.88
CA GLY A 459 15.12 2.01 19.57
C GLY A 459 16.48 1.83 18.88
N MET A 460 17.55 2.24 19.58
CA MET A 460 18.90 1.88 19.12
C MET A 460 19.22 0.42 19.48
N PRO A 461 19.55 -0.44 18.51
CA PRO A 461 19.87 -1.84 18.80
C PRO A 461 21.14 -1.93 19.67
N VAL A 462 21.06 -2.72 20.74
CA VAL A 462 22.22 -3.06 21.58
C VAL A 462 22.85 -4.33 21.03
N LEU A 463 23.92 -4.18 20.24
CA LEU A 463 24.65 -5.30 19.65
C LEU A 463 25.45 -6.08 20.71
N ASP A 464 25.61 -7.39 20.53
CA ASP A 464 26.24 -8.32 21.49
C ASP A 464 27.62 -7.89 22.01
N ALA A 465 28.40 -7.20 21.18
CA ALA A 465 29.70 -6.64 21.56
C ALA A 465 29.61 -5.61 22.71
N LYS A 466 28.45 -4.97 22.91
CA LYS A 466 28.18 -4.01 24.00
C LYS A 466 27.55 -4.66 25.23
N VAL A 467 26.95 -5.85 25.11
CA VAL A 467 26.36 -6.60 26.23
C VAL A 467 27.46 -7.31 27.05
N HIS A 468 28.45 -7.88 26.37
CA HIS A 468 29.59 -8.55 27.02
C HIS A 468 30.48 -7.60 27.84
N ALA A 469 30.48 -6.30 27.53
CA ALA A 469 31.23 -5.28 28.29
C ALA A 469 30.52 -4.81 29.58
N ARG A 470 29.28 -5.23 29.82
CA ARG A 470 28.50 -4.87 31.04
C ARG A 470 28.32 -6.03 32.02
N ILE A 471 28.76 -7.24 31.67
CA ILE A 471 28.64 -8.46 32.50
C ILE A 471 30.03 -8.96 32.96
N MET A 472 31.12 -8.23 32.67
CA MET A 472 32.45 -8.47 33.28
C MET A 472 32.76 -7.51 34.41
#